data_AF-A0A1C0TZ79-F1
#
_entry.id   AF-A0A1C0TZ79-F1
#
_cell.length_a   1.000
_cell.length_b   1.000
_cell.length_c   1.000
_cell.angle_alpha   90.00
_cell.angle_beta   90.00
_cell.angle_gamma   90.00
#
_symmetry.space_group_name_H-M   'P 1'
#
loop_
_entity.id
_entity.type
_entity.pdbx_description
1 polymer ?
#
loop_
_entity_poly.entity_id
_entity_poly.type
_entity_poly.pdbx_seq_one_letter_code
_entity_poly.pdbx_strand_id
1 'polypeptide(L)' 'MDVCSSCNCSFHDSVVAEVEGKIYKSCPSCSASIGQHVFYRYEDFDMRDMGDGFHILQSCCPGCCSKDGHTPDICFTC' A
#
# COMPACT_ATOMS: atom_id res chain seq x y z
N MET A 1 -4.62 -11.38 -14.46
CA MET A 1 -4.32 -12.13 -13.24
C MET A 1 -3.78 -11.11 -12.26
N ASP A 2 -4.66 -10.59 -11.40
CA ASP A 2 -4.33 -9.52 -10.44
C ASP A 2 -3.84 -10.12 -9.11
N VAL A 3 -2.91 -11.07 -9.22
CA VAL A 3 -2.36 -11.81 -8.09
C VAL A 3 -0.83 -11.67 -8.09
N CYS A 4 -0.27 -11.54 -6.89
CA CYS A 4 1.16 -11.45 -6.67
C CYS A 4 1.85 -12.74 -7.08
N SER A 5 2.90 -12.64 -7.89
CA SER A 5 3.64 -13.82 -8.37
C SER A 5 4.40 -14.56 -7.24
N SER A 6 4.65 -13.88 -6.11
CA SER A 6 5.40 -14.43 -4.98
C SER A 6 4.47 -15.09 -3.94
N CYS A 7 3.45 -14.38 -3.46
CA CYS A 7 2.55 -14.88 -2.42
C CYS A 7 1.20 -15.41 -2.93
N ASN A 8 0.92 -15.30 -4.24
CA ASN A 8 -0.34 -15.71 -4.87
C ASN A 8 -1.61 -15.04 -4.31
N CYS A 9 -1.44 -13.97 -3.52
CA CYS A 9 -2.52 -13.14 -2.98
C CYS A 9 -2.94 -12.05 -3.98
N SER A 10 -4.20 -11.61 -3.91
CA SER A 10 -4.72 -10.55 -4.79
C SER A 10 -4.04 -9.21 -4.52
N PHE A 11 -3.80 -8.41 -5.56
CA PHE A 11 -3.37 -7.02 -5.41
C PHE A 11 -4.49 -6.11 -4.90
N HIS A 12 -5.75 -6.50 -5.09
CA HIS A 12 -6.90 -5.71 -4.62
C HIS A 12 -6.99 -5.66 -3.10
N ASP A 13 -6.47 -6.69 -2.42
CA ASP A 13 -6.42 -6.73 -0.98
C ASP A 13 -5.13 -6.01 -0.53
N SER A 14 -5.26 -4.88 0.16
CA SER A 14 -4.10 -4.19 0.73
C SER A 14 -3.54 -5.03 1.86
N VAL A 15 -2.42 -5.69 1.61
CA VAL A 15 -1.78 -6.59 2.57
C VAL A 15 -0.95 -5.77 3.55
N VAL A 16 -0.99 -6.16 4.81
CA VAL A 16 -0.14 -5.59 5.87
C VAL A 16 0.91 -6.61 6.25
N ALA A 17 2.17 -6.17 6.35
CA ALA A 17 3.30 -7.00 6.75
C ALA A 17 4.02 -6.34 7.92
N GLU A 18 4.42 -7.14 8.91
CA GLU A 18 5.28 -6.68 10.00
C GLU A 18 6.70 -7.23 9.78
N VAL A 19 7.68 -6.34 9.72
CA VAL A 19 9.10 -6.70 9.53
C VAL A 19 9.92 -5.95 10.57
N GLU A 20 10.69 -6.68 11.39
CA GLU A 20 11.50 -6.11 12.48
C GLU A 20 10.70 -5.22 13.45
N GLY A 21 9.44 -5.57 13.73
CA GLY A 21 8.56 -4.80 14.61
C GLY A 21 8.03 -3.49 14.00
N LYS A 22 8.28 -3.25 12.71
CA LYS A 22 7.69 -2.14 11.95
C LYS A 22 6.57 -2.66 11.06
N ILE A 23 5.50 -1.88 10.97
CA ILE A 23 4.32 -2.21 10.16
C ILE A 23 4.48 -1.55 8.79
N TYR A 24 4.27 -2.35 7.76
CA TYR A 24 4.29 -1.96 6.37
C TYR A 24 2.96 -2.36 5.73
N LYS A 25 2.57 -1.62 4.71
CA LYS A 25 1.34 -1.88 3.96
C LYS A 25 1.63 -1.85 2.48
N SER A 26 1.02 -2.79 1.75
CA SER A 26 1.16 -2.87 0.31
C SER A 26 0.19 -1.92 -0.39
N CYS A 27 0.65 -1.29 -1.48
CA CYS A 27 -0.23 -0.49 -2.33
C CYS A 27 -0.76 -1.35 -3.48
N PRO A 28 -2.09 -1.52 -3.63
CA PRO A 28 -2.70 -2.26 -4.73
C PRO A 28 -2.23 -1.83 -6.12
N SER A 29 -2.20 -0.51 -6.36
CA SER A 29 -1.85 0.06 -7.66
C SER A 29 -0.39 -0.14 -8.02
N CYS A 30 0.54 0.14 -7.11
CA CYS A 30 1.97 -0.14 -7.33
C CYS A 30 2.20 -1.64 -7.52
N SER A 31 1.50 -2.45 -6.72
CA SER A 31 1.67 -3.90 -6.76
C SER A 31 1.19 -4.50 -8.07
N ALA A 32 0.04 -4.06 -8.56
CA ALA A 32 -0.49 -4.47 -9.85
C ALA A 32 0.40 -4.00 -11.02
N SER A 33 1.01 -2.82 -10.91
CA SER A 33 1.92 -2.31 -11.94
C SER A 33 3.24 -3.09 -12.03
N ILE A 34 3.77 -3.57 -10.91
CA ILE A 34 5.04 -4.31 -10.86
C ILE A 34 4.82 -5.83 -11.01
N GLY A 35 3.64 -6.34 -10.62
CA GLY A 35 3.35 -7.78 -10.59
C GLY A 35 3.77 -8.48 -9.29
N GLN A 36 4.14 -7.72 -8.26
CA GLN A 36 4.49 -8.18 -6.91
C GLN A 36 3.94 -7.21 -5.86
N HIS A 37 3.67 -7.67 -4.63
CA HIS A 37 3.25 -6.73 -3.57
C HIS A 37 4.39 -5.78 -3.22
N VAL A 38 4.13 -4.49 -3.34
CA VAL A 38 5.07 -3.40 -3.05
C VAL A 38 4.69 -2.80 -1.71
N PHE A 39 5.58 -2.89 -0.73
CA PHE A 39 5.36 -2.45 0.64
C PHE A 39 6.02 -1.10 0.92
N TYR A 40 5.23 -0.22 1.54
CA TYR A 40 5.67 1.05 2.08
C TYR A 40 5.41 1.08 3.57
N ARG A 41 6.01 2.00 4.31
CA ARG A 41 5.75 2.10 5.75
C ARG A 41 4.29 2.46 5.97
N TYR A 42 3.67 1.86 6.97
CA TYR A 42 2.27 2.12 7.29
C TYR A 42 2.03 3.62 7.58
N GLU A 43 3.00 4.29 8.18
CA GLU A 43 3.01 5.73 8.48
C GLU A 43 3.07 6.64 7.25
N ASP A 44 3.54 6.14 6.09
CA ASP A 44 3.55 6.92 4.84
C ASP A 44 2.15 6.96 4.19
N PHE A 45 1.19 6.14 4.65
CA PHE A 45 -0.16 6.14 4.10
C PHE A 45 -1.00 7.27 4.69
N ASP A 46 -1.64 8.04 3.83
CA ASP A 46 -2.54 9.10 4.22
C ASP A 46 -3.81 8.56 4.89
N MET A 47 -4.33 9.34 5.84
CA MET A 47 -5.64 9.08 6.44
C MET A 47 -6.69 9.93 5.74
N ARG A 48 -7.77 9.28 5.29
CA ARG A 48 -8.93 9.96 4.76
C ARG A 48 -9.89 10.31 5.89
N ASP A 49 -10.17 11.59 6.06
CA ASP A 49 -11.29 12.04 6.89
C ASP A 49 -12.62 11.75 6.18
N MET A 50 -13.55 11.11 6.90
CA MET A 50 -14.87 10.76 6.39
C MET A 50 -15.95 11.83 6.65
N GLY A 51 -15.61 12.93 7.32
CA GLY A 51 -16.55 14.02 7.66
C GLY A 51 -17.30 13.82 8.97
N ASP A 52 -17.31 12.61 9.55
CA ASP A 52 -17.91 12.28 10.84
C ASP A 52 -16.90 12.26 12.01
N GLY A 53 -15.69 12.80 11.79
CA GLY A 53 -14.57 12.74 12.74
C GLY A 53 -13.82 11.41 12.77
N PHE A 54 -14.25 10.44 11.95
CA PHE A 54 -13.54 9.18 11.74
C PHE A 54 -12.53 9.30 10.60
N HIS A 55 -11.31 8.85 10.88
CA HIS A 55 -10.21 8.79 9.92
C HIS A 55 -9.96 7.33 9.54
N ILE A 56 -9.91 7.04 8.23
CA ILE A 56 -9.60 5.71 7.71
C ILE A 56 -8.31 5.78 6.91
N LEU A 57 -7.37 4.89 7.22
CA LEU A 57 -6.14 4.78 6.45
C LEU A 57 -6.46 4.39 5.00
N GLN A 58 -5.92 5.15 4.05
CA GLN A 58 -6.13 4.86 2.64
C GLN A 58 -5.51 3.52 2.23
N SER A 59 -6.12 2.91 1.22
CA SER A 59 -5.62 1.67 0.61
C SER A 59 -4.50 1.93 -0.40
N CYS A 60 -4.41 3.14 -0.98
CA CYS A 60 -3.31 3.53 -1.85
C CYS A 60 -2.19 4.26 -1.09
N CYS A 61 -0.95 4.09 -1.57
CA CYS A 61 0.16 4.94 -1.15
C CYS A 61 -0.09 6.39 -1.63
N PRO A 62 0.53 7.40 -1.01
CA PRO A 62 0.29 8.80 -1.35
C PRO A 62 0.61 9.11 -2.82
N GLY A 63 1.58 8.46 -3.45
CA GLY A 63 1.82 8.67 -4.89
C GLY A 63 0.65 8.25 -5.78
N CYS A 64 -0.01 7.14 -5.47
CA CYS A 64 -1.19 6.68 -6.20
C CYS A 64 -2.47 7.42 -5.79
N CYS A 65 -2.58 7.82 -4.52
CA CYS A 65 -3.74 8.52 -3.98
C CYS A 65 -3.74 10.03 -4.33
N SER A 66 -2.59 10.69 -4.24
CA SER A 66 -2.47 12.15 -4.32
C SER A 66 -2.39 12.71 -5.73
N LYS A 67 -2.37 11.88 -6.79
CA LYS A 67 -2.23 12.28 -8.21
C LYS A 67 -1.01 13.14 -8.58
N ASP A 68 -0.28 13.68 -7.60
CA ASP A 68 0.99 14.41 -7.75
C ASP A 68 2.17 13.47 -8.09
N GLY A 69 1.98 12.15 -7.99
CA GLY A 69 2.98 11.17 -8.42
C GLY A 69 4.15 10.96 -7.45
N HIS A 70 4.13 11.59 -6.27
CA HIS A 70 5.17 11.39 -5.25
C HIS A 70 4.92 10.08 -4.51
N THR A 71 5.45 8.97 -5.03
CA THR A 71 5.47 7.69 -4.32
C THR A 71 6.56 7.71 -3.26
N PRO A 72 6.28 7.26 -2.02
CA PRO A 72 7.31 7.09 -1.01
C PRO A 72 8.29 6.01 -1.44
N ASP A 73 9.46 5.96 -0.80
CA ASP A 73 10.49 4.99 -1.14
C ASP A 73 10.02 3.57 -0.83
N ILE A 74 10.21 2.65 -1.78
CA ILE A 74 9.79 1.26 -1.63
C ILE A 74 10.65 0.62 -0.54
N CYS A 75 10.02 0.13 0.52
CA CYS A 75 10.76 -0.54 1.59
C CYS A 75 11.20 -1.92 1.15
N PHE A 76 10.27 -2.71 0.61
CA PHE A 76 10.55 -4.03 0.05
C PHE A 76 9.39 -4.50 -0.83
N THR A 77 9.65 -5.55 -1.60
CA THR A 77 8.64 -6.28 -2.37
C THR A 77 8.51 -7.71 -1.86
N CYS A 78 7.39 -8.35 -2.16
CA CYS A 78 7.16 -9.77 -1.87
C CYS A 78 7.98 -10.71 -2.74
#